data_AF-A0AAW1Y2V7-F1
#
_entry.id   AF-A0AAW1Y2V7-F1
#
_cell.length_a   1.000
_cell.length_b   1.000
_cell.length_c   1.000
_cell.angle_alpha   90.00
_cell.angle_beta   90.00
_cell.angle_gamma   90.00
#
_symmetry.space_group_name_H-M   'P 1'
#
loop_
_entity.id
_entity.type
_entity.pdbx_description
1 polymer ?
#
loop_
_entity_poly.entity_id
_entity_poly.type
_entity_poly.pdbx_seq_one_letter_code
_entity_poly.pdbx_strand_id
1 'polypeptide(L)'
;MGCKRFSLSFRFLIIYFQLRVEDILVRGLNWSKLLDPNKKGQWWLPADIASTADNVEEVANAIDKEVLEAQQLLQLAAAQRMNTDARKAIFCIIMSGEDYIDAFEKLLRLDLHGKQDREIMRVLVECCLQEKVFNKYYTILASKLCEHDKNHKFTLQFCLWDHFKELDSMHLTRSMHLAKFVAEMVASFTLSLAVLKTVDLADIKQLTAKRTMHFRMLFEAIFEYPDSLIWNVFTRVAVTPELESLRHGIKFFIKYIVETNKSLNEKFKLAKKALNNAEGVLM
;
A
#
# COMPACT_ATOMS: atom_id res chain seq x y z
N MET A 1 -8.38 32.24 -10.16
CA MET A 1 -7.90 30.84 -10.07
C MET A 1 -6.88 30.75 -8.95
N GLY A 2 -7.21 30.14 -7.80
CA GLY A 2 -6.26 30.09 -6.68
C GLY A 2 -6.78 29.53 -5.35
N CYS A 3 -8.07 29.25 -5.20
CA CYS A 3 -8.67 28.85 -3.92
C CYS A 3 -8.94 27.34 -3.75
N LYS A 4 -8.13 26.47 -4.37
CA LYS A 4 -8.23 25.00 -4.15
C LYS A 4 -7.07 24.40 -3.36
N ARG A 5 -6.02 25.18 -3.08
CA ARG A 5 -4.82 24.69 -2.37
C ARG A 5 -4.89 24.74 -0.84
N PHE A 6 -5.94 25.34 -0.27
CA PHE A 6 -6.08 25.54 1.19
C PHE A 6 -6.86 24.44 1.93
N SER A 7 -7.82 23.76 1.29
CA SER A 7 -8.66 22.75 1.96
C SER A 7 -7.89 21.48 2.36
N LEU A 8 -6.97 21.00 1.53
CA LEU A 8 -6.17 19.79 1.85
C LEU A 8 -5.20 19.97 3.03
N SER A 9 -4.83 21.22 3.36
CA SER A 9 -3.90 21.51 4.46
C SER A 9 -4.61 21.58 5.82
N PHE A 10 -5.92 21.85 5.87
CA PHE A 10 -6.67 22.04 7.11
C PHE A 10 -7.13 20.71 7.72
N ARG A 11 -7.63 19.79 6.89
CA ARG A 11 -7.93 18.39 7.28
C ARG A 11 -6.73 17.67 7.88
N PHE A 12 -5.56 17.85 7.27
CA PHE A 12 -4.31 17.29 7.75
C PHE A 12 -3.97 17.81 9.15
N LEU A 13 -4.20 19.11 9.39
CA LEU A 13 -3.96 19.76 10.68
C LEU A 13 -4.94 19.31 11.77
N ILE A 14 -6.22 19.11 11.42
CA ILE A 14 -7.27 18.66 12.36
C ILE A 14 -7.03 17.23 12.83
N ILE A 15 -6.69 16.33 11.91
CA ILE A 15 -6.36 14.93 12.25
C ILE A 15 -5.10 14.89 13.12
N TYR A 16 -4.11 15.72 12.82
CA TYR A 16 -2.92 15.90 13.65
C TYR A 16 -3.24 16.36 15.07
N PHE A 17 -4.09 17.37 15.17
CA PHE A 17 -4.52 17.98 16.42
C PHE A 17 -5.30 17.01 17.31
N GLN A 18 -6.17 16.17 16.73
CA GLN A 18 -6.93 15.16 17.47
C GLN A 18 -6.08 13.96 17.92
N LEU A 19 -4.98 13.64 17.22
CA LEU A 19 -4.11 12.50 17.53
C LEU A 19 -2.99 12.83 18.53
N ARG A 20 -2.93 14.05 19.10
CA ARG A 20 -1.90 14.50 20.07
C ARG A 20 -0.47 14.10 19.69
N VAL A 21 -0.11 14.23 18.42
CA VAL A 21 1.28 14.04 18.02
C VAL A 21 2.01 15.37 18.28
N GLU A 22 2.52 15.54 19.50
CA GLU A 22 3.02 16.82 20.03
C GLU A 22 4.32 17.32 19.34
N ASP A 23 5.02 16.46 18.57
CA ASP A 23 6.41 16.70 18.14
C ASP A 23 6.65 16.78 16.61
N ILE A 24 5.67 17.13 15.78
CA ILE A 24 5.96 17.38 14.34
C ILE A 24 6.08 18.87 14.01
N LEU A 25 7.25 19.20 13.44
CA LEU A 25 7.60 20.50 12.90
C LEU A 25 6.80 20.80 11.63
N VAL A 26 5.63 21.42 11.77
CA VAL A 26 4.97 22.07 10.62
C VAL A 26 5.83 23.27 10.22
N ARG A 27 6.57 23.15 9.10
CA ARG A 27 7.42 24.21 8.52
C ARG A 27 8.46 24.80 9.49
N GLY A 28 9.05 23.98 10.37
CA GLY A 28 10.11 24.44 11.28
C GLY A 28 9.62 25.21 12.52
N LEU A 29 8.32 25.22 12.80
CA LEU A 29 7.74 25.84 13.99
C LEU A 29 7.47 24.80 15.09
N ASN A 30 7.85 25.13 16.33
CA ASN A 30 7.58 24.34 17.52
C ASN A 30 6.20 24.72 18.09
N TRP A 31 5.46 23.78 18.68
CA TRP A 31 4.11 23.96 19.25
C TRP A 31 4.01 25.14 20.23
N SER A 32 5.04 25.33 21.06
CA SER A 32 5.18 26.48 21.96
C SER A 32 5.14 27.84 21.24
N LYS A 33 5.55 27.89 19.97
CA LYS A 33 5.54 29.11 19.13
C LYS A 33 4.19 29.34 18.43
N LEU A 34 3.34 28.31 18.31
CA LEU A 34 2.01 28.41 17.69
C LEU A 34 0.95 28.91 18.69
N LEU A 35 1.11 28.58 19.97
CA LEU A 35 0.21 28.97 21.05
C LEU A 35 0.53 30.34 21.67
N ASP A 36 1.54 31.08 21.17
CA ASP A 36 1.95 32.37 21.72
C ASP A 36 0.96 33.49 21.29
N PRO A 37 0.13 34.02 22.23
CA PRO A 37 -0.94 34.96 21.91
C PRO A 37 -0.42 36.38 21.56
N ASN A 38 0.88 36.67 21.77
CA ASN A 38 1.43 38.03 21.65
C ASN A 38 2.22 38.30 20.37
N LYS A 39 2.30 37.36 19.42
CA LYS A 39 3.02 37.58 18.15
C LYS A 39 2.09 38.08 17.05
N LYS A 40 2.26 39.34 16.65
CA LYS A 40 1.64 39.93 15.45
C LYS A 40 2.27 39.36 14.17
N GLY A 41 1.43 38.98 13.20
CA GLY A 41 1.86 38.42 11.91
C GLY A 41 1.50 36.93 11.69
N GLN A 42 0.64 36.35 12.53
CA GLN A 42 0.15 34.99 12.36
C GLN A 42 -0.93 34.95 11.26
N TRP A 43 -0.58 34.47 10.07
CA TRP A 43 -1.52 34.33 8.93
C TRP A 43 -2.62 33.26 9.20
N TRP A 44 -2.51 32.48 10.27
CA TRP A 44 -3.54 31.54 10.72
C TRP A 44 -4.47 32.12 11.80
N LEU A 45 -4.19 33.32 12.33
CA LEU A 45 -5.17 34.08 13.12
C LEU A 45 -5.92 35.02 12.17
N PRO A 46 -7.24 35.19 12.31
CA PRO A 46 -7.99 36.16 11.51
C PRO A 46 -7.56 37.57 11.90
N ALA A 47 -6.61 38.16 11.17
CA ALA A 47 -6.34 39.59 11.25
C ALA A 47 -7.40 40.31 10.42
N ASP A 48 -8.27 41.07 11.09
CA ASP A 48 -9.15 42.13 10.58
C ASP A 48 -9.53 42.02 9.10
N ILE A 49 -10.43 41.07 8.81
CA ILE A 49 -11.21 41.12 7.58
C ILE A 49 -12.32 42.14 7.82
N ALA A 50 -12.11 43.35 7.31
CA ALA A 50 -13.22 44.22 6.97
C ALA A 50 -14.19 43.39 6.10
N SER A 51 -15.35 43.15 6.68
CA SER A 51 -16.39 42.23 6.22
C SER A 51 -16.68 42.30 4.72
N THR A 52 -16.49 41.18 4.02
CA THR A 52 -17.57 40.65 3.19
C THR A 52 -18.18 39.50 3.97
N ALA A 53 -19.25 39.80 4.72
CA ALA A 53 -19.92 38.90 5.66
C ALA A 53 -20.54 37.65 4.98
N ASP A 54 -20.59 37.60 3.65
CA ASP A 54 -21.16 36.48 2.89
C ASP A 54 -20.30 35.19 2.89
N ASN A 55 -19.04 35.23 3.35
CA ASN A 55 -18.12 34.09 3.26
C ASN A 55 -17.81 33.39 4.59
N VAL A 56 -18.28 33.91 5.74
CA VAL A 56 -17.93 33.34 7.06
C VAL A 56 -18.71 32.05 7.35
N GLU A 57 -20.00 32.03 7.02
CA GLU A 57 -20.84 30.83 7.17
C GLU A 57 -20.43 29.71 6.21
N GLU A 58 -20.02 30.02 4.99
CA GLU A 58 -19.49 29.01 4.05
C GLU A 58 -18.19 28.38 4.55
N VAL A 59 -17.29 29.19 5.13
CA VAL A 59 -16.02 28.68 5.69
C VAL A 59 -16.27 27.86 6.96
N ALA A 60 -17.18 28.29 7.85
CA ALA A 60 -17.54 27.53 9.04
C ALA A 60 -18.17 26.17 8.67
N ASN A 61 -19.11 26.16 7.72
CA ASN A 61 -19.73 24.93 7.22
C ASN A 61 -18.73 23.99 6.55
N ALA A 62 -17.73 24.53 5.83
CA ALA A 62 -16.64 23.72 5.27
C ALA A 62 -15.80 23.08 6.38
N ILE A 63 -15.44 23.83 7.43
CA ILE A 63 -14.68 23.31 8.58
C ILE A 63 -15.46 22.20 9.30
N ASP A 64 -16.75 22.40 9.58
CA ASP A 64 -17.59 21.40 10.26
C ASP A 64 -17.70 20.10 9.47
N LYS A 65 -17.82 20.21 8.14
CA LYS A 65 -17.81 19.05 7.24
C LYS A 65 -16.46 18.32 7.26
N GLU A 66 -15.36 19.06 7.26
CA GLU A 66 -14.00 18.49 7.35
C GLU A 66 -13.76 17.77 8.69
N VAL A 67 -14.26 18.34 9.80
CA VAL A 67 -14.19 17.71 11.13
C VAL A 67 -15.02 16.43 11.18
N LEU A 68 -16.22 16.43 10.60
CA LEU A 68 -17.07 15.23 10.54
C LEU A 68 -16.42 14.11 9.73
N GLU A 69 -15.85 14.44 8.56
CA GLU A 69 -15.13 13.47 7.73
C GLU A 69 -13.89 12.91 8.45
N ALA A 70 -13.15 13.75 9.19
CA ALA A 70 -12.02 13.31 10.02
C ALA A 70 -12.47 12.34 11.12
N GLN A 71 -13.59 12.62 11.80
CA GLN A 71 -14.15 11.73 12.81
C GLN A 71 -14.58 10.38 12.23
N GLN A 72 -15.20 10.37 11.04
CA GLN A 72 -15.56 9.14 10.34
C GLN A 72 -14.31 8.32 9.99
N LEU A 73 -13.23 8.96 9.53
CA LEU A 73 -11.97 8.28 9.27
C LEU A 73 -11.37 7.67 10.53
N LEU A 74 -11.44 8.34 11.68
CA LEU A 74 -10.96 7.78 12.95
C LEU A 74 -11.80 6.58 13.42
N GLN A 75 -13.12 6.60 13.19
CA GLN A 75 -13.98 5.45 13.47
C GLN A 75 -13.64 4.26 12.55
N LEU A 76 -13.40 4.51 11.27
CA LEU A 76 -12.92 3.49 10.33
C LEU A 76 -11.56 2.94 10.76
N ALA A 77 -10.61 3.80 11.16
CA ALA A 77 -9.30 3.39 11.64
C ALA A 77 -9.42 2.44 12.85
N ALA A 78 -10.30 2.75 13.80
CA ALA A 78 -10.58 1.89 14.94
C ALA A 78 -11.17 0.54 14.51
N ALA A 79 -12.09 0.52 13.54
CA ALA A 79 -12.65 -0.72 12.98
C ALA A 79 -11.58 -1.58 12.28
N GLN A 80 -10.58 -0.96 11.65
CA GLN A 80 -9.45 -1.64 11.00
C GLN A 80 -8.29 -2.00 11.95
N ARG A 81 -8.51 -1.97 13.27
CA ARG A 81 -7.50 -2.27 14.30
C ARG A 81 -6.26 -1.36 14.27
N MET A 82 -6.44 -0.09 13.89
CA MET A 82 -5.39 0.93 13.98
C MET A 82 -5.28 1.42 15.45
N ASN A 83 -4.65 0.59 16.27
CA ASN A 83 -4.66 0.77 17.73
C ASN A 83 -3.65 1.81 18.25
N THR A 84 -2.70 2.25 17.42
CA THR A 84 -1.64 3.20 17.78
C THR A 84 -1.82 4.51 17.02
N ASP A 85 -1.38 5.62 17.59
CA ASP A 85 -1.54 6.93 16.95
C ASP A 85 -0.75 7.05 15.64
N ALA A 86 0.41 6.41 15.53
CA ALA A 86 1.15 6.29 14.27
C ALA A 86 0.30 5.61 13.18
N ARG A 87 -0.29 4.44 13.47
CA ARG A 87 -1.17 3.73 12.52
C ARG A 87 -2.41 4.54 12.14
N LYS A 88 -3.03 5.26 13.08
CA LYS A 88 -4.16 6.14 12.79
C LYS A 88 -3.75 7.30 11.88
N ALA A 89 -2.63 7.94 12.17
CA ALA A 89 -2.09 9.03 11.34
C ALA A 89 -1.81 8.54 9.91
N ILE A 90 -1.09 7.42 9.76
CA ILE A 90 -0.82 6.80 8.46
C ILE A 90 -2.12 6.48 7.72
N PHE A 91 -3.08 5.83 8.39
CA PHE A 91 -4.38 5.48 7.82
C PHE A 91 -5.10 6.72 7.29
N CYS A 92 -5.20 7.76 8.13
CA CYS A 92 -5.83 9.01 7.75
C CYS A 92 -5.15 9.66 6.54
N ILE A 93 -3.82 9.62 6.46
CA ILE A 93 -3.08 10.15 5.29
C ILE A 93 -3.42 9.36 4.03
N ILE A 94 -3.37 8.04 4.10
CA ILE A 94 -3.61 7.17 2.95
C ILE A 94 -5.04 7.34 2.43
N MET A 95 -6.03 7.43 3.33
CA MET A 95 -7.45 7.52 2.98
C MET A 95 -7.90 8.94 2.59
N SER A 96 -7.19 9.99 3.01
CA SER A 96 -7.50 11.39 2.68
C SER A 96 -6.60 11.98 1.59
N GLY A 97 -5.65 11.20 1.05
CA GLY A 97 -4.80 11.60 -0.05
C GLY A 97 -5.62 11.84 -1.32
N GLU A 98 -5.33 12.94 -2.03
CA GLU A 98 -5.95 13.21 -3.34
C GLU A 98 -5.44 12.25 -4.41
N ASP A 99 -4.12 12.00 -4.38
CA ASP A 99 -3.43 11.03 -5.21
C ASP A 99 -2.26 10.38 -4.44
N TYR A 100 -1.54 9.48 -5.11
CA TYR A 100 -0.43 8.76 -4.48
C TYR A 100 0.79 9.65 -4.19
N ILE A 101 0.95 10.78 -4.90
CA ILE A 101 2.07 11.71 -4.69
C ILE A 101 1.82 12.52 -3.42
N ASP A 102 0.60 13.04 -3.28
CA ASP A 102 0.16 13.76 -2.07
C ASP A 102 0.25 12.86 -0.84
N ALA A 103 -0.25 11.62 -0.93
CA ALA A 103 -0.12 10.66 0.16
C ALA A 103 1.34 10.34 0.49
N PHE A 104 2.18 10.12 -0.52
CA PHE A 104 3.62 9.87 -0.34
C PHE A 104 4.32 11.04 0.37
N GLU A 105 4.15 12.27 -0.10
CA GLU A 105 4.77 13.46 0.52
C GLU A 105 4.31 13.63 1.98
N LYS A 106 3.01 13.43 2.23
CA LYS A 106 2.43 13.52 3.58
C LYS A 106 2.97 12.44 4.51
N LEU A 107 3.15 11.21 4.04
CA LEU A 107 3.74 10.12 4.82
C LEU A 107 5.20 10.43 5.19
N LEU A 108 5.99 10.98 4.27
CA LEU A 108 7.38 11.38 4.56
C LEU A 108 7.46 12.51 5.61
N ARG A 109 6.45 13.39 5.67
CA ARG A 109 6.39 14.47 6.67
C ARG A 109 6.01 14.00 8.07
N LEU A 110 5.53 12.77 8.25
CA LEU A 110 5.29 12.22 9.58
C LEU A 110 6.57 11.99 10.38
N ASP A 111 7.74 11.93 9.71
CA ASP A 111 9.06 11.73 10.32
C ASP A 111 9.06 10.58 11.35
N LEU A 112 8.47 9.45 10.96
CA LEU A 112 8.41 8.26 11.81
C LEU A 112 9.78 7.57 11.85
N HIS A 113 10.25 7.25 13.06
CA HIS A 113 11.57 6.65 13.23
C HIS A 113 11.50 5.17 13.65
N GLY A 114 12.47 4.38 13.17
CA GLY A 114 12.72 3.02 13.63
C GLY A 114 11.56 2.04 13.40
N LYS A 115 10.91 1.61 14.50
CA LYS A 115 9.81 0.62 14.42
C LYS A 115 8.52 1.21 13.85
N GLN A 116 8.29 2.52 14.05
CA GLN A 116 7.06 3.17 13.61
C GLN A 116 7.00 3.31 12.08
N ASP A 117 8.14 3.54 11.44
CA ASP A 117 8.26 3.63 9.98
C ASP A 117 7.76 2.35 9.28
N ARG A 118 7.98 1.19 9.90
CA ARG A 118 7.49 -0.10 9.39
C ARG A 118 5.97 -0.19 9.36
N GLU A 119 5.28 0.60 10.18
CA GLU A 119 3.82 0.62 10.20
C GLU A 119 3.27 1.26 8.92
N ILE A 120 4.03 2.07 8.18
CA ILE A 120 3.58 2.68 6.91
C ILE A 120 3.19 1.58 5.93
N MET A 121 4.09 0.63 5.67
CA MET A 121 3.83 -0.47 4.72
C MET A 121 2.76 -1.43 5.26
N ARG A 122 2.74 -1.69 6.57
CA ARG A 122 1.74 -2.59 7.18
C ARG A 122 0.33 -2.02 7.08
N VAL A 123 0.15 -0.73 7.37
CA VAL A 123 -1.14 -0.05 7.27
C VAL A 123 -1.56 0.06 5.82
N LEU A 124 -0.65 0.40 4.90
CA LEU A 124 -0.94 0.48 3.47
C LEU A 124 -1.51 -0.83 2.94
N VAL A 125 -0.85 -1.96 3.23
CA VAL A 125 -1.31 -3.28 2.80
C VAL A 125 -2.66 -3.59 3.45
N GLU A 126 -2.80 -3.34 4.75
CA GLU A 126 -4.06 -3.59 5.46
C GLU A 126 -5.25 -2.84 4.84
N CYS A 127 -5.09 -1.55 4.51
CA CYS A 127 -6.10 -0.76 3.82
C CYS A 127 -6.47 -1.37 2.46
N CYS A 128 -5.45 -1.73 1.65
CA CYS A 128 -5.66 -2.35 0.34
C CYS A 128 -6.48 -3.65 0.43
N LEU A 129 -6.19 -4.47 1.45
CA LEU A 129 -6.85 -5.75 1.66
C LEU A 129 -8.30 -5.61 2.14
N GLN A 130 -8.65 -4.49 2.77
CA GLN A 130 -10.01 -4.21 3.28
C GLN A 130 -10.90 -3.44 2.30
N GLU A 131 -10.37 -3.04 1.15
CA GLU A 131 -11.17 -2.38 0.11
C GLU A 131 -12.35 -3.23 -0.35
N LYS A 132 -13.38 -2.57 -0.90
CA LYS A 132 -14.50 -3.26 -1.55
C LYS A 132 -14.12 -3.77 -2.94
N VAL A 133 -13.32 -3.00 -3.66
CA VAL A 133 -12.81 -3.30 -4.99
C VAL A 133 -11.32 -3.01 -4.99
N PHE A 134 -10.53 -3.92 -5.55
CA PHE A 134 -9.09 -3.76 -5.65
C PHE A 134 -8.72 -2.42 -6.32
N ASN A 135 -7.95 -1.60 -5.61
CA ASN A 135 -7.53 -0.28 -6.05
C ASN A 135 -6.01 -0.25 -6.29
N LYS A 136 -5.58 0.10 -7.51
CA LYS A 136 -4.16 0.20 -7.89
C LYS A 136 -3.42 1.35 -7.23
N TYR A 137 -4.13 2.33 -6.65
CA TYR A 137 -3.54 3.40 -5.86
C TYR A 137 -2.53 2.88 -4.82
N TYR A 138 -2.90 1.82 -4.09
CA TYR A 138 -2.04 1.23 -3.05
C TYR A 138 -0.75 0.63 -3.61
N THR A 139 -0.79 -0.01 -4.78
CA THR A 139 0.39 -0.65 -5.38
C THR A 139 1.36 0.39 -5.94
N ILE A 140 0.85 1.50 -6.49
CA ILE A 140 1.67 2.62 -6.96
C ILE A 140 2.33 3.32 -5.77
N LEU A 141 1.57 3.61 -4.71
CA LEU A 141 2.11 4.20 -3.47
C LEU A 141 3.17 3.30 -2.83
N ALA A 142 2.92 2.00 -2.73
CA ALA A 142 3.87 1.03 -2.20
C ALA A 142 5.15 0.94 -3.04
N SER A 143 5.03 0.98 -4.38
CA SER A 143 6.19 1.03 -5.28
C SER A 143 7.03 2.27 -5.00
N LYS A 144 6.38 3.43 -4.87
CA LYS A 144 7.06 4.71 -4.63
C LYS A 144 7.79 4.76 -3.29
N LEU A 145 7.17 4.20 -2.24
CA LEU A 145 7.81 4.05 -0.93
C LEU A 145 9.02 3.11 -1.02
N CYS A 146 8.91 1.99 -1.72
CA CYS A 146 10.03 1.05 -1.91
C CYS A 146 11.20 1.63 -2.72
N GLU A 147 10.93 2.56 -3.65
CA GLU A 147 11.97 3.31 -4.38
C GLU A 147 12.70 4.31 -3.46
N HIS A 148 11.97 4.92 -2.52
CA HIS A 148 12.52 5.92 -1.60
C HIS A 148 13.43 5.30 -0.53
N ASP A 149 12.99 4.24 0.14
CA ASP A 149 13.80 3.52 1.14
C ASP A 149 13.71 1.99 0.97
N LYS A 150 14.86 1.33 0.93
CA LYS A 150 15.00 -0.13 0.92
C LYS A 150 14.37 -0.79 2.15
N ASN A 151 14.30 -0.10 3.30
CA ASN A 151 13.63 -0.60 4.51
C ASN A 151 12.14 -0.84 4.28
N HIS A 152 11.47 -0.01 3.49
CA HIS A 152 10.07 -0.22 3.11
C HIS A 152 9.92 -1.50 2.29
N LYS A 153 10.85 -1.77 1.36
CA LYS A 153 10.86 -3.01 0.57
C LYS A 153 11.06 -4.25 1.44
N PHE A 154 11.92 -4.22 2.45
CA PHE A 154 12.07 -5.32 3.40
C PHE A 154 10.80 -5.51 4.24
N THR A 155 10.25 -4.42 4.75
CA THR A 155 9.02 -4.44 5.54
C THR A 155 7.86 -5.01 4.74
N LEU A 156 7.75 -4.66 3.46
CA LEU A 156 6.73 -5.20 2.56
C LEU A 156 6.86 -6.71 2.40
N GLN A 157 8.07 -7.23 2.19
CA GLN A 157 8.29 -8.68 2.10
C GLN A 157 7.84 -9.41 3.36
N PHE A 158 8.22 -8.90 4.54
CA PHE A 158 7.77 -9.47 5.81
C PHE A 158 6.24 -9.39 5.98
N CYS A 159 5.63 -8.27 5.60
CA CYS A 159 4.18 -8.10 5.65
C CYS A 159 3.45 -9.14 4.77
N LEU A 160 3.95 -9.39 3.56
CA LEU A 160 3.39 -10.40 2.66
C LEU A 160 3.55 -11.81 3.23
N TRP A 161 4.71 -12.13 3.80
CA TRP A 161 4.92 -13.43 4.46
C TRP A 161 4.02 -13.64 5.66
N ASP A 162 3.76 -12.60 6.45
CA ASP A 162 2.83 -12.67 7.57
C ASP A 162 1.40 -12.95 7.06
N HIS A 163 0.95 -12.26 6.01
CA HIS A 163 -0.35 -12.55 5.41
C HIS A 163 -0.45 -13.93 4.75
N PHE A 164 0.64 -14.45 4.17
CA PHE A 164 0.66 -15.81 3.62
C PHE A 164 0.42 -16.88 4.69
N LYS A 165 0.87 -16.66 5.93
CA LYS A 165 0.60 -17.57 7.06
C LYS A 165 -0.89 -17.58 7.45
N GLU A 166 -1.61 -16.49 7.19
CA GLU A 166 -3.01 -16.30 7.59
C GLU A 166 -4.04 -16.72 6.52
N LEU A 167 -3.59 -17.16 5.34
CA LEU A 167 -4.45 -17.48 4.19
C LEU A 167 -5.57 -18.49 4.51
N ASP A 168 -5.32 -19.43 5.41
CA ASP A 168 -6.30 -20.46 5.79
C ASP A 168 -7.50 -19.87 6.55
N SER A 169 -7.28 -18.81 7.33
CA SER A 169 -8.33 -18.06 8.02
C SER A 169 -8.88 -16.88 7.20
N MET A 170 -8.18 -16.48 6.14
CA MET A 170 -8.52 -15.28 5.36
C MET A 170 -9.83 -15.42 4.57
N HIS A 171 -10.59 -14.33 4.49
CA HIS A 171 -11.77 -14.24 3.61
C HIS A 171 -11.35 -14.17 2.13
N LEU A 172 -12.16 -14.72 1.22
CA LEU A 172 -11.81 -14.86 -0.19
C LEU A 172 -11.53 -13.52 -0.87
N THR A 173 -12.37 -12.50 -0.66
CA THR A 173 -12.17 -11.14 -1.21
C THR A 173 -10.84 -10.53 -0.78
N ARG A 174 -10.51 -10.66 0.51
CA ARG A 174 -9.24 -10.18 1.08
C ARG A 174 -8.05 -10.90 0.46
N SER A 175 -8.16 -12.23 0.30
CA SER A 175 -7.16 -13.06 -0.36
C SER A 175 -6.98 -12.70 -1.84
N MET A 176 -8.06 -12.36 -2.54
CA MET A 176 -8.02 -11.87 -3.92
C MET A 176 -7.30 -10.53 -4.03
N HIS A 177 -7.57 -9.59 -3.12
CA HIS A 177 -6.86 -8.30 -3.09
C HIS A 177 -5.37 -8.49 -2.82
N LEU A 178 -5.01 -9.41 -1.91
CA LEU A 178 -3.61 -9.75 -1.66
C LEU A 178 -2.93 -10.34 -2.91
N ALA A 179 -3.61 -11.26 -3.60
CA ALA A 179 -3.09 -11.87 -4.82
C ALA A 179 -2.84 -10.82 -5.91
N LYS A 180 -3.81 -9.92 -6.16
CA LYS A 180 -3.66 -8.82 -7.12
C LYS A 180 -2.58 -7.83 -6.71
N PHE A 181 -2.48 -7.50 -5.42
CA PHE A 181 -1.43 -6.62 -4.90
C PHE A 181 -0.04 -7.23 -5.16
N VAL A 182 0.17 -8.51 -4.86
CA VAL A 182 1.45 -9.18 -5.10
C VAL A 182 1.75 -9.28 -6.61
N ALA A 183 0.75 -9.55 -7.44
CA ALA A 183 0.91 -9.56 -8.90
C ALA A 183 1.43 -8.22 -9.43
N GLU A 184 0.79 -7.11 -9.04
CA GLU A 184 1.20 -5.75 -9.42
C GLU A 184 2.61 -5.44 -8.92
N MET A 185 2.97 -5.85 -7.70
CA MET A 185 4.30 -5.57 -7.13
C MET A 185 5.43 -6.34 -7.79
N VAL A 186 5.12 -7.54 -8.30
CA VAL A 186 6.05 -8.34 -9.10
C VAL A 186 6.14 -7.80 -10.53
N ALA A 187 5.00 -7.41 -11.12
CA ALA A 187 4.93 -6.83 -12.46
C ALA A 187 5.62 -5.47 -12.55
N SER A 188 5.56 -4.63 -11.50
CA SER A 188 6.33 -3.38 -11.43
C SER A 188 7.81 -3.57 -11.08
N PHE A 189 8.25 -4.82 -10.94
CA PHE A 189 9.59 -5.23 -10.52
C PHE A 189 10.06 -4.73 -9.14
N THR A 190 9.19 -4.04 -8.39
CA THR A 190 9.41 -3.63 -7.00
C THR A 190 9.78 -4.83 -6.15
N LEU A 191 9.05 -5.93 -6.31
CA LEU A 191 9.35 -7.25 -5.75
C LEU A 191 9.73 -8.24 -6.85
N SER A 192 10.37 -9.33 -6.43
CA SER A 192 10.63 -10.50 -7.27
C SER A 192 9.71 -11.64 -6.82
N LEU A 193 9.46 -12.62 -7.69
CA LEU A 193 8.77 -13.86 -7.33
C LEU A 193 9.45 -14.62 -6.17
N ALA A 194 10.70 -14.28 -5.83
CA ALA A 194 11.38 -14.72 -4.62
C ALA A 194 10.59 -14.47 -3.32
N VAL A 195 9.62 -13.55 -3.31
CA VAL A 195 8.70 -13.35 -2.17
C VAL A 195 7.89 -14.61 -1.86
N LEU A 196 7.71 -15.52 -2.82
CA LEU A 196 6.98 -16.78 -2.65
C LEU A 196 7.86 -17.91 -2.05
N LYS A 197 9.16 -17.68 -1.79
CA LYS A 197 10.10 -18.72 -1.32
C LYS A 197 9.73 -19.38 0.00
N THR A 198 8.88 -18.72 0.81
CA THR A 198 8.43 -19.23 2.11
C THR A 198 7.24 -20.19 1.99
N VAL A 199 6.71 -20.37 0.78
CA VAL A 199 5.55 -21.20 0.49
C VAL A 199 6.01 -22.42 -0.30
N ASP A 200 5.71 -23.61 0.20
CA ASP A 200 5.93 -24.82 -0.56
C ASP A 200 4.81 -25.00 -1.60
N LEU A 201 5.12 -24.65 -2.84
CA LEU A 201 4.24 -24.81 -4.00
C LEU A 201 4.42 -26.15 -4.71
N ALA A 202 5.40 -26.96 -4.30
CA ALA A 202 5.68 -28.27 -4.91
C ALA A 202 4.74 -29.36 -4.38
N ASP A 203 4.35 -29.31 -3.11
CA ASP A 203 3.42 -30.28 -2.53
C ASP A 203 1.99 -29.73 -2.43
N ILE A 204 1.23 -29.89 -3.51
CA ILE A 204 -0.19 -29.47 -3.58
C ILE A 204 -1.04 -30.16 -2.49
N LYS A 205 -0.66 -31.36 -2.03
CA LYS A 205 -1.42 -32.09 -0.99
C LYS A 205 -1.31 -31.42 0.38
N GLN A 206 -0.25 -30.67 0.62
CA GLN A 206 -0.06 -29.88 1.85
C GLN A 206 -0.72 -28.50 1.77
N LEU A 207 -1.15 -28.08 0.57
CA LEU A 207 -1.88 -26.83 0.40
C LEU A 207 -3.37 -27.02 0.67
N THR A 208 -3.91 -26.22 1.58
CA THR A 208 -5.34 -26.14 1.79
C THR A 208 -6.05 -25.60 0.54
N ALA A 209 -7.35 -25.85 0.41
CA ALA A 209 -8.15 -25.31 -0.70
C ALA A 209 -8.07 -23.77 -0.79
N LYS A 210 -8.00 -23.07 0.35
CA LYS A 210 -7.86 -21.61 0.39
C LYS A 210 -6.50 -21.12 -0.09
N ARG A 211 -5.40 -21.77 0.31
CA ARG A 211 -4.06 -21.45 -0.20
C ARG A 211 -3.96 -21.73 -1.69
N THR A 212 -4.45 -22.88 -2.14
CA THR A 212 -4.51 -23.24 -3.57
C THR A 212 -5.29 -22.20 -4.37
N MET A 213 -6.43 -21.73 -3.86
CA MET A 213 -7.21 -20.67 -4.51
C MET A 213 -6.45 -19.33 -4.52
N HIS A 214 -5.79 -18.96 -3.42
CA HIS A 214 -4.99 -17.72 -3.36
C HIS A 214 -3.89 -17.68 -4.43
N PHE A 215 -3.04 -18.71 -4.48
CA PHE A 215 -1.94 -18.74 -5.45
C PHE A 215 -2.43 -18.92 -6.88
N ARG A 216 -3.59 -19.58 -7.09
CA ARG A 216 -4.26 -19.59 -8.40
C ARG A 216 -4.61 -18.17 -8.85
N MET A 217 -5.33 -17.41 -8.03
CA MET A 217 -5.68 -16.01 -8.34
C MET A 217 -4.43 -15.15 -8.59
N LEU A 218 -3.34 -15.40 -7.85
CA LEU A 218 -2.07 -14.68 -8.04
C LEU A 218 -1.47 -14.94 -9.42
N PHE A 219 -1.31 -16.22 -9.81
CA PHE A 219 -0.71 -16.54 -11.11
C PHE A 219 -1.63 -16.18 -12.28
N GLU A 220 -2.94 -16.32 -12.12
CA GLU A 220 -3.92 -15.83 -13.09
C GLU A 220 -3.78 -14.31 -13.30
N ALA A 221 -3.68 -13.52 -12.21
CA ALA A 221 -3.44 -12.09 -12.30
C ALA A 221 -2.09 -11.74 -12.97
N ILE A 222 -1.03 -12.52 -12.74
CA ILE A 222 0.26 -12.34 -13.43
C ILE A 222 0.11 -12.65 -14.94
N PHE A 223 -0.73 -13.62 -15.31
CA PHE A 223 -0.93 -14.00 -16.71
C PHE A 223 -1.83 -13.06 -17.51
N GLU A 224 -2.51 -12.12 -16.86
CA GLU A 224 -3.21 -11.01 -17.53
C GLU A 224 -2.26 -9.99 -18.17
N TYR A 225 -0.98 -9.96 -17.76
CA TYR A 225 0.01 -9.03 -18.33
C TYR A 225 0.53 -9.47 -19.72
N PRO A 226 1.14 -8.54 -20.49
CA PRO A 226 1.77 -8.86 -21.77
C PRO A 226 2.88 -9.91 -21.65
N ASP A 227 3.12 -10.67 -22.73
CA ASP A 227 4.07 -11.78 -22.76
C ASP A 227 5.50 -11.36 -22.38
N SER A 228 5.96 -10.19 -22.85
CA SER A 228 7.28 -9.64 -22.49
C SER A 228 7.41 -9.45 -20.98
N LEU A 229 6.37 -8.93 -20.32
CA LEU A 229 6.40 -8.70 -18.89
C LEU A 229 6.39 -10.01 -18.11
N ILE A 230 5.56 -10.97 -18.53
CA ILE A 230 5.56 -12.31 -17.94
C ILE A 230 6.94 -12.93 -18.05
N TRP A 231 7.56 -12.90 -19.24
CA TRP A 231 8.91 -13.42 -19.41
C TRP A 231 9.91 -12.79 -18.45
N ASN A 232 9.91 -11.46 -18.33
CA ASN A 232 10.84 -10.74 -17.47
C ASN A 232 10.62 -11.07 -15.98
N VAL A 233 9.36 -11.17 -15.55
CA VAL A 233 9.00 -11.55 -14.18
C VAL A 233 9.55 -12.93 -13.80
N PHE A 234 9.34 -13.93 -14.66
CA PHE A 234 9.77 -15.31 -14.38
C PHE A 234 11.29 -15.51 -14.59
N THR A 235 11.91 -14.77 -15.51
CA THR A 235 13.37 -14.82 -15.73
C THR A 235 14.15 -14.32 -14.52
N ARG A 236 13.66 -13.31 -13.78
CA ARG A 236 14.36 -12.77 -12.59
C ARG A 236 14.64 -13.80 -11.49
N VAL A 237 13.84 -14.86 -11.38
CA VAL A 237 14.10 -15.96 -10.44
C VAL A 237 14.86 -17.13 -11.08
N ALA A 238 14.93 -17.20 -12.42
CA ALA A 238 15.72 -18.17 -13.17
C ALA A 238 17.22 -18.01 -12.90
N VAL A 239 17.70 -16.77 -12.83
CA VAL A 239 19.12 -16.42 -12.69
C VAL A 239 19.69 -16.74 -11.30
N THR A 240 18.87 -16.84 -10.25
CA THR A 240 19.34 -17.05 -8.87
C THR A 240 19.38 -18.54 -8.50
N PRO A 241 20.56 -19.17 -8.33
CA PRO A 241 20.64 -20.62 -8.08
C PRO A 241 19.90 -21.07 -6.81
N GLU A 242 19.97 -20.26 -5.75
CA GLU A 242 19.32 -20.52 -4.44
C GLU A 242 17.79 -20.66 -4.53
N LEU A 243 17.16 -20.17 -5.61
CA LEU A 243 15.72 -20.23 -5.81
C LEU A 243 15.29 -21.46 -6.62
N GLU A 244 16.15 -22.45 -6.82
CA GLU A 244 15.84 -23.65 -7.61
C GLU A 244 14.58 -24.39 -7.12
N SER A 245 14.46 -24.64 -5.81
CA SER A 245 13.28 -25.30 -5.25
C SER A 245 12.00 -24.48 -5.49
N LEU A 246 12.09 -23.15 -5.37
CA LEU A 246 10.98 -22.25 -5.69
C LEU A 246 10.58 -22.35 -7.16
N ARG A 247 11.55 -22.36 -8.09
CA ARG A 247 11.27 -22.51 -9.53
C ARG A 247 10.55 -23.81 -9.83
N HIS A 248 10.98 -24.90 -9.20
CA HIS A 248 10.33 -26.21 -9.35
C HIS A 248 8.89 -26.19 -8.79
N GLY A 249 8.69 -25.63 -7.60
CA GLY A 249 7.36 -25.47 -7.00
C GLY A 249 6.42 -24.63 -7.88
N ILE A 250 6.89 -23.49 -8.40
CA ILE A 250 6.11 -22.65 -9.33
C ILE A 250 5.73 -23.43 -10.59
N LYS A 251 6.68 -24.17 -11.22
CA LYS A 251 6.39 -24.98 -12.41
C LYS A 251 5.33 -26.04 -12.14
N PHE A 252 5.41 -26.72 -10.99
CA PHE A 252 4.48 -27.76 -10.61
C PHE A 252 3.08 -27.20 -10.36
N PHE A 253 3.00 -26.13 -9.58
CA PHE A 253 1.73 -25.48 -9.23
C PHE A 253 1.01 -24.91 -10.45
N ILE A 254 1.72 -24.19 -11.33
CA ILE A 254 1.08 -23.63 -12.53
C ILE A 254 0.61 -24.74 -13.49
N LYS A 255 1.35 -25.84 -13.60
CA LYS A 255 0.90 -27.00 -14.40
C LYS A 255 -0.48 -27.50 -13.92
N TYR A 256 -0.66 -27.63 -12.61
CA TYR A 256 -1.94 -28.01 -12.01
C TYR A 256 -3.05 -26.98 -12.31
N ILE A 257 -2.76 -25.67 -12.28
CA ILE A 257 -3.73 -24.64 -12.69
C ILE A 257 -4.14 -24.83 -14.17
N VAL A 258 -3.19 -25.03 -15.08
CA VAL A 258 -3.48 -25.17 -16.52
C VAL A 258 -4.32 -26.41 -16.83
N GLU A 259 -4.14 -27.49 -16.08
CA GLU A 259 -4.99 -28.69 -16.20
C GLU A 259 -6.47 -28.36 -15.94
N THR A 260 -6.74 -27.39 -15.05
CA THR A 260 -8.09 -26.90 -14.78
C THR A 260 -8.55 -25.76 -15.70
N ASN A 261 -7.63 -24.98 -16.28
CA ASN A 261 -7.94 -23.86 -17.18
C ASN A 261 -7.02 -23.86 -18.41
N LYS A 262 -7.48 -24.50 -19.49
CA LYS A 262 -6.72 -24.69 -20.73
C LYS A 262 -6.37 -23.38 -21.45
N SER A 263 -7.09 -22.28 -21.19
CA SER A 263 -6.83 -20.97 -21.82
C SER A 263 -5.46 -20.40 -21.46
N LEU A 264 -4.90 -20.78 -20.31
CA LEU A 264 -3.61 -20.28 -19.80
C LEU A 264 -2.41 -21.07 -20.33
N ASN A 265 -2.61 -22.06 -21.20
CA ASN A 265 -1.56 -22.99 -21.63
C ASN A 265 -0.40 -22.28 -22.34
N GLU A 266 -0.68 -21.29 -23.20
CA GLU A 266 0.38 -20.54 -23.89
C GLU A 266 1.19 -19.67 -22.92
N LYS A 267 0.51 -18.98 -21.99
CA LYS A 267 1.15 -18.20 -20.92
C LYS A 267 2.01 -19.08 -20.02
N PHE A 268 1.56 -20.29 -19.71
CA PHE A 268 2.34 -21.26 -18.95
C PHE A 268 3.56 -21.76 -19.71
N LYS A 269 3.43 -22.09 -21.01
CA LYS A 269 4.60 -22.47 -21.84
C LYS A 269 5.65 -21.36 -21.83
N LEU A 270 5.22 -20.10 -21.94
CA LEU A 270 6.10 -18.93 -21.85
C LEU A 270 6.78 -18.83 -20.47
N ALA A 271 6.01 -18.87 -19.39
CA ALA A 271 6.55 -18.82 -18.02
C ALA A 271 7.52 -19.97 -17.74
N LYS A 272 7.22 -21.18 -18.22
CA LYS A 272 8.10 -22.36 -18.08
C LYS A 272 9.41 -22.17 -18.83
N LYS A 273 9.39 -21.58 -20.03
CA LYS A 273 10.61 -21.23 -20.78
C LYS A 273 11.42 -20.17 -20.03
N ALA A 274 10.77 -19.10 -19.55
CA ALA A 274 11.42 -18.06 -18.76
C ALA A 274 12.07 -18.59 -17.48
N LEU A 275 11.43 -19.52 -16.77
CA LEU A 275 12.00 -20.17 -15.57
C LEU A 275 13.21 -21.08 -15.85
N ASN A 276 13.50 -21.41 -17.11
CA ASN A 276 14.68 -22.15 -17.54
C ASN A 276 15.76 -21.23 -18.13
N ASN A 277 15.48 -19.93 -18.27
CA ASN A 277 16.40 -18.95 -18.84
C ASN A 277 17.49 -18.57 -17.83
N ALA A 278 18.46 -19.45 -17.63
CA ALA A 278 19.57 -19.24 -16.71
C ALA A 278 20.52 -18.10 -17.15
N GLU A 279 20.50 -17.75 -18.44
CA GLU A 279 21.28 -16.62 -19.00
C GLU A 279 20.71 -15.26 -18.60
N GLY A 280 19.45 -15.20 -18.14
CA GLY A 280 18.83 -13.98 -17.63
C GLY A 280 18.41 -12.97 -18.70
N VAL A 281 18.37 -13.37 -19.97
CA VAL A 281 18.01 -12.48 -21.09
C VAL A 281 16.56 -12.00 -20.95
N LEU A 282 16.35 -10.69 -20.90
CA LEU A 282 15.02 -10.07 -20.84
C LEU A 282 14.45 -9.86 -22.26
N MET A 283 13.12 -9.83 -22.37
CA MET A 283 12.37 -9.53 -23.60
C MET A 283 11.77 -8.13 -23.57
#